data_AF-A0A8T5AQ03-F1
#
_entry.id   AF-A0A8T5AQ03-F1
#
_cell.length_a   1.000
_cell.length_b   1.000
_cell.length_c   1.000
_cell.angle_alpha   90.00
_cell.angle_beta   90.00
_cell.angle_gamma   90.00
#
_symmetry.space_group_name_H-M   'P 1'
#
loop_
_entity.id
_entity.type
_entity.pdbx_description
1 polymer ?
#
loop_
_entity_poly.entity_id
_entity_poly.type
_entity_poly.pdbx_seq_one_letter_code
_entity_poly.pdbx_strand_id
1 'polypeptide(L)'
;MRHMKTVIITILILISTVLAYENWSLENVLNATKEALEEETSRCKALEASITQLLEDYDKIASDYQKVWNEKLALLEDYATLQQDYAYLLSNYSMLQSNYTALNENYSRLSMELENLMEDYVELTVAYARLNDTYTALLQNYTVLLSYNLSELQSKYETLLGQYQVLEANYSALKEAYSQVCFAIYSPLWANETVTPSISELSQWLEEDDTDRLPYSMWDFVCGDFSVMLSMRAKLKRWDMGIVAVLGRDAQGNEFNHAFNAIKCKEGLVYVEPQNDEIFYGPIYEGGWYNHPGFGMVYVDLFIIVVLYQW
;
A
#
# COMPACT_ATOMS: atom_id res chain seq x y z
N MET A 1 1.79 135.54 143.38
CA MET A 1 1.35 134.12 143.35
C MET A 1 0.47 133.73 142.15
N ARG A 2 -0.30 134.64 141.52
CA ARG A 2 -1.24 134.31 140.42
C ARG A 2 -0.58 134.14 139.03
N HIS A 3 0.47 134.92 138.72
CA HIS A 3 1.15 134.89 137.41
C HIS A 3 2.05 133.68 137.16
N MET A 4 2.71 133.13 138.18
CA MET A 4 3.60 131.95 138.03
C MET A 4 2.79 130.66 137.73
N LYS A 5 1.56 130.57 138.24
CA LYS A 5 0.63 129.48 137.90
C LYS A 5 0.20 129.54 136.44
N THR A 6 -0.05 130.74 135.89
CA THR A 6 -0.43 130.91 134.49
C THR A 6 0.68 130.46 133.54
N VAL A 7 1.95 130.81 133.81
CA VAL A 7 3.10 130.42 132.98
C VAL A 7 3.34 128.91 133.00
N ILE A 8 3.27 128.28 134.19
CA ILE A 8 3.42 126.81 134.32
C ILE A 8 2.27 126.08 133.62
N ILE A 9 1.03 126.57 133.71
CA ILE A 9 -0.11 125.99 133.00
C ILE A 9 0.07 126.09 131.48
N THR A 10 0.52 127.24 130.96
CA THR A 10 0.81 127.37 129.52
C THR A 10 1.94 126.48 129.03
N ILE A 11 3.01 126.30 129.82
CA ILE A 11 4.11 125.38 129.48
C ILE A 11 3.64 123.93 129.51
N LEU A 12 2.84 123.54 130.50
CA LEU A 12 2.25 122.19 130.57
C LEU A 12 1.29 121.90 129.41
N ILE A 13 0.51 122.88 128.97
CA ILE A 13 -0.36 122.78 127.78
C ILE A 13 0.48 122.67 126.50
N LEU A 14 1.57 123.44 126.38
CA LEU A 14 2.51 123.33 125.25
C LEU A 14 3.19 121.95 125.21
N ILE A 15 3.65 121.44 126.36
CA ILE A 15 4.24 120.10 126.45
C ILE A 15 3.21 119.02 126.12
N SER A 16 1.97 119.12 126.63
CA SER A 16 0.94 118.13 126.35
C SER A 16 0.49 118.14 124.88
N THR A 17 0.43 119.32 124.25
CA THR A 17 0.10 119.45 122.82
C THR A 17 1.23 118.95 121.92
N VAL A 18 2.50 119.20 122.27
CA VAL A 18 3.67 118.64 121.55
C VAL A 18 3.71 117.12 121.70
N LEU A 19 3.56 116.58 122.91
CA LEU A 19 3.51 115.13 123.15
C LEU A 19 2.32 114.47 122.44
N ALA A 20 1.16 115.12 122.42
CA ALA A 20 0.00 114.62 121.68
C ALA A 20 0.24 114.63 120.16
N TYR A 21 0.91 115.65 119.64
CA TYR A 21 1.29 115.74 118.23
C TYR A 21 2.35 114.71 117.84
N GLU A 22 3.39 114.54 118.66
CA GLU A 22 4.41 113.50 118.47
C GLU A 22 3.79 112.10 118.55
N ASN A 23 2.89 111.85 119.51
CA ASN A 23 2.19 110.57 119.63
C ASN A 23 1.25 110.31 118.45
N TRP A 24 0.50 111.33 118.00
CA TRP A 24 -0.33 111.25 116.78
C TRP A 24 0.51 111.03 115.52
N SER A 25 1.67 111.69 115.40
CA SER A 25 2.62 111.53 114.30
C SER A 25 3.23 110.12 114.30
N LEU A 26 3.63 109.61 115.47
CA LEU A 26 4.15 108.25 115.63
C LEU A 26 3.09 107.20 115.32
N GLU A 27 1.85 107.42 115.76
CA GLU A 27 0.72 106.52 115.48
C GLU A 27 0.36 106.51 114.00
N ASN A 28 0.41 107.67 113.32
CA ASN A 28 0.25 107.74 111.86
C ASN A 28 1.37 107.00 111.11
N VAL A 29 2.63 107.18 111.52
CA VAL A 29 3.77 106.47 110.92
C VAL A 29 3.65 104.96 111.20
N LEU A 30 3.27 104.56 112.41
CA LEU A 30 3.06 103.17 112.78
C LEU A 30 1.93 102.54 111.95
N ASN A 31 0.81 103.23 111.77
CA ASN A 31 -0.29 102.73 110.94
C ASN A 31 0.11 102.64 109.47
N ALA A 32 0.77 103.65 108.91
CA ALA A 32 1.28 103.62 107.53
C ALA A 32 2.31 102.48 107.30
N THR A 33 3.18 102.21 108.28
CA THR A 33 4.15 101.10 108.19
C THR A 33 3.49 99.73 108.33
N LYS A 34 2.43 99.58 109.13
CA LYS A 34 1.62 98.36 109.18
C LYS A 34 0.89 98.10 107.87
N GLU A 35 0.27 99.13 107.31
CA GLU A 35 -0.40 99.05 106.00
C GLU A 35 0.59 98.64 104.90
N ALA A 36 1.78 99.26 104.84
CA ALA A 36 2.83 98.89 103.89
C ALA A 36 3.36 97.46 104.11
N LEU A 37 3.49 97.01 105.37
CA LEU A 37 3.91 95.64 105.69
C LEU A 37 2.84 94.61 105.30
N GLU A 38 1.55 94.92 105.49
CA GLU A 38 0.43 94.09 105.06
C GLU A 38 0.35 94.01 103.52
N GLU A 39 0.61 95.12 102.83
CA GLU A 39 0.71 95.17 101.37
C GLU A 39 1.87 94.30 100.86
N GLU A 40 3.08 94.46 101.41
CA GLU A 40 4.24 93.64 101.03
C GLU A 40 4.04 92.16 101.38
N THR A 41 3.41 91.85 102.52
CA THR A 41 3.05 90.46 102.88
C THR A 41 2.08 89.86 101.85
N SER A 42 1.11 90.65 101.41
CA SER A 42 0.14 90.23 100.39
C SER A 42 0.81 90.03 99.03
N ARG A 43 1.76 90.90 98.67
CA ARG A 43 2.59 90.75 97.46
C ARG A 43 3.47 89.51 97.52
N CYS A 44 4.12 89.23 98.65
CA CYS A 44 4.89 88.01 98.85
C CYS A 44 4.04 86.75 98.69
N LYS A 45 2.85 86.70 99.30
CA LYS A 45 1.92 85.57 99.12
C LYS A 45 1.46 85.40 97.67
N ALA A 46 1.18 86.50 96.98
CA ALA A 46 0.82 86.46 95.56
C ALA A 46 1.99 85.94 94.70
N LEU A 47 3.22 86.34 95.02
CA LEU A 47 4.42 85.87 94.35
C LEU A 47 4.68 84.38 94.62
N GLU A 48 4.54 83.91 95.86
CA GLU A 48 4.63 82.49 96.22
C GLU A 48 3.61 81.65 95.46
N ALA A 49 2.36 82.12 95.35
CA ALA A 49 1.33 81.46 94.55
C ALA A 49 1.72 81.43 93.06
N SER A 50 2.25 82.53 92.52
CA SER A 50 2.70 82.59 91.13
C SER A 50 3.88 81.66 90.85
N ILE A 51 4.83 81.53 91.78
CA ILE A 51 5.95 80.59 91.69
C ILE A 51 5.44 79.15 91.73
N THR A 52 4.51 78.85 92.62
CA THR A 52 3.89 77.52 92.72
C THR A 52 3.19 77.15 91.41
N GLN A 53 2.39 78.05 90.83
CA GLN A 53 1.75 77.82 89.54
C GLN A 53 2.76 77.57 88.41
N LEU A 54 3.86 78.35 88.38
CA LEU A 54 4.89 78.20 87.35
C LEU A 54 5.65 76.87 87.47
N LEU A 55 5.83 76.35 88.69
CA LEU A 55 6.39 75.02 88.93
C LEU A 55 5.43 73.92 88.45
N GLU A 56 4.13 74.04 88.73
CA GLU A 56 3.12 73.09 88.23
C GLU A 56 3.05 73.09 86.69
N ASP A 57 3.10 74.28 86.07
CA ASP A 57 3.13 74.42 84.61
C ASP A 57 4.41 73.81 84.02
N TYR A 58 5.56 74.01 84.69
CA TYR A 58 6.82 73.40 84.29
C TYR A 58 6.75 71.88 84.33
N ASP A 59 6.24 71.29 85.41
CA ASP A 59 6.10 69.84 85.55
C ASP A 59 5.15 69.26 84.49
N LYS A 60 4.07 69.98 84.16
CA LYS A 60 3.17 69.61 83.08
C LYS A 60 3.86 69.63 81.72
N ILE A 61 4.60 70.70 81.41
CA ILE A 61 5.36 70.81 80.16
C ILE A 61 6.41 69.71 80.07
N ALA A 62 7.11 69.39 81.16
CA ALA A 62 8.09 68.32 81.20
C ALA A 62 7.45 66.95 80.91
N SER A 63 6.27 66.69 81.49
CA SER A 63 5.48 65.48 81.23
C SER A 63 5.02 65.40 79.77
N ASP A 64 4.47 66.49 79.22
CA ASP A 64 4.03 66.58 77.84
C ASP A 64 5.21 66.38 76.86
N TYR A 65 6.38 66.96 77.15
CA TYR A 65 7.59 66.76 76.38
C TYR A 65 8.02 65.28 76.36
N GLN A 66 8.00 64.61 77.52
CA GLN A 66 8.34 63.19 77.60
C GLN A 66 7.38 62.32 76.79
N LYS A 67 6.09 62.65 76.80
CA LYS A 67 5.08 61.96 76.00
C LYS A 67 5.34 62.10 74.50
N VAL A 68 5.56 63.33 74.03
CA VAL A 68 5.88 63.60 72.61
C VAL A 68 7.18 62.92 72.19
N TRP A 69 8.18 62.89 73.08
CA TRP A 69 9.43 62.18 72.83
C TRP A 69 9.21 60.68 72.61
N ASN A 70 8.41 60.04 73.46
CA ASN A 70 8.09 58.61 73.34
C ASN A 70 7.26 58.32 72.07
N GLU A 71 6.30 59.18 71.72
CA GLU A 71 5.53 59.07 70.47
C GLU A 71 6.43 59.19 69.24
N LYS A 72 7.41 60.12 69.26
CA LYS A 72 8.41 60.24 68.20
C LYS A 72 9.26 58.98 68.06
N LEU A 73 9.67 58.36 69.17
CA LEU A 73 10.44 57.12 69.15
C LEU A 73 9.63 55.97 68.56
N ALA A 74 8.38 55.80 68.97
CA ALA A 74 7.47 54.79 68.41
C ALA A 74 7.28 54.99 66.90
N LEU A 75 7.08 56.23 66.45
CA LEU A 75 6.94 56.54 65.02
C LEU A 75 8.21 56.20 64.21
N LEU A 76 9.39 56.37 64.79
CA LEU A 76 10.65 56.00 64.14
C LEU A 76 10.79 54.47 64.01
N GLU A 77 10.33 53.71 65.00
CA GLU A 77 10.32 52.25 64.95
C GLU A 77 9.32 51.71 63.91
N ASP A 78 8.11 52.29 63.87
CA ASP A 78 7.10 51.98 62.85
C ASP A 78 7.63 52.30 61.44
N TYR A 79 8.29 53.45 61.27
CA TYR A 79 8.90 53.84 60.00
C TYR A 79 9.99 52.87 59.56
N ALA A 80 10.86 52.43 60.48
CA ALA A 80 11.89 51.44 60.19
C ALA A 80 11.30 50.09 59.78
N THR A 81 10.20 49.67 60.41
CA THR A 81 9.46 48.45 60.07
C THR A 81 8.85 48.57 58.67
N LEU A 82 8.19 49.69 58.37
CA LEU A 82 7.59 49.94 57.06
C LEU A 82 8.63 49.95 55.92
N GLN A 83 9.83 50.47 56.17
CA GLN A 83 10.93 50.42 55.21
C GLN A 83 11.37 48.98 54.91
N GLN A 84 11.43 48.12 55.93
CA GLN A 84 11.77 46.70 55.75
C GLN A 84 10.69 45.96 54.96
N ASP A 85 9.42 46.18 55.30
CA ASP A 85 8.29 45.59 54.58
C ASP A 85 8.25 46.02 53.11
N TYR A 86 8.52 47.30 52.84
CA TYR A 86 8.61 47.81 51.47
C TYR A 86 9.75 47.15 50.68
N ALA A 87 10.93 47.01 51.27
CA ALA A 87 12.06 46.33 50.63
C ALA A 87 11.75 44.86 50.34
N TYR A 88 11.09 44.17 51.28
CA TYR A 88 10.65 42.79 51.11
C TYR A 88 9.62 42.66 49.96
N LEU A 89 8.62 43.54 49.91
CA LEU A 89 7.62 43.56 48.85
C LEU A 89 8.24 43.82 47.47
N LEU A 90 9.20 44.75 47.39
CA LEU A 90 9.90 45.06 46.14
C LEU A 90 10.72 43.86 45.63
N SER A 91 11.37 43.12 46.54
CA SER A 91 12.08 41.89 46.20
C SER A 91 11.12 40.82 45.66
N ASN A 92 9.98 40.61 46.33
CA ASN A 92 8.97 39.65 45.89
C ASN A 92 8.37 40.02 44.52
N TYR A 93 8.10 41.30 44.29
CA TYR A 93 7.62 41.80 43.01
C TYR A 93 8.62 41.50 41.88
N SER A 94 9.91 41.77 42.12
CA SER A 94 10.97 41.51 41.15
C SER A 94 11.09 40.02 40.82
N MET A 95 10.98 39.14 41.83
CA MET A 95 10.98 37.69 41.64
C MET A 95 9.76 37.22 40.84
N LEU A 96 8.58 37.76 41.13
CA LEU A 96 7.35 37.43 40.39
C LEU A 96 7.45 37.84 38.92
N GLN A 97 8.02 39.02 38.64
CA GLN A 97 8.25 39.49 37.27
C GLN A 97 9.22 38.58 36.50
N SER A 98 10.29 38.12 37.16
CA SER A 98 11.23 37.16 36.59
C SER A 98 10.54 35.82 36.26
N ASN A 99 9.72 35.31 37.19
CA ASN A 99 8.99 34.06 37.00
C ASN A 99 7.98 34.16 35.85
N TYR A 100 7.28 35.29 35.74
CA TYR A 100 6.35 35.56 34.64
C TYR A 100 7.07 35.56 33.29
N THR A 101 8.23 36.20 33.21
CA THR A 101 9.04 36.24 31.99
C THR A 101 9.48 34.83 31.56
N ALA A 102 10.01 34.04 32.50
CA ALA A 102 10.41 32.66 32.23
C ALA A 102 9.24 31.77 31.81
N LEU A 103 8.06 31.95 32.42
CA LEU A 103 6.85 31.23 32.02
C LEU A 103 6.43 31.57 30.58
N ASN A 104 6.48 32.85 30.21
CA ASN A 104 6.12 33.31 28.87
C ASN A 104 7.09 32.78 27.79
N GLU A 105 8.38 32.71 28.09
CA GLU A 105 9.38 32.08 27.22
C GLU A 105 9.12 30.59 27.03
N ASN A 106 8.81 29.87 28.11
CA ASN A 106 8.46 28.45 28.04
C ASN A 106 7.18 28.21 27.23
N TYR A 107 6.16 29.05 27.41
CA TYR A 107 4.93 28.98 26.62
C TYR A 107 5.21 29.18 25.12
N SER A 108 6.02 30.19 24.79
CA SER A 108 6.39 30.47 23.40
C SER A 108 7.14 29.30 22.76
N ARG A 109 8.07 28.66 23.50
CA ARG A 109 8.77 27.46 23.04
C ARG A 109 7.82 26.29 22.78
N LEU A 110 6.90 26.02 23.72
CA LEU A 110 5.93 24.95 23.58
C LEU A 110 4.99 25.17 22.39
N SER A 111 4.60 26.42 22.12
CA SER A 111 3.79 26.77 20.95
C SER A 111 4.50 26.41 19.64
N MET A 112 5.79 26.75 19.51
CA MET A 112 6.59 26.41 18.33
C MET A 112 6.78 24.89 18.19
N GLU A 113 7.00 24.17 19.29
CA GLU A 113 7.11 22.70 19.27
C GLU A 113 5.81 22.04 18.80
N LEU A 114 4.65 22.58 19.20
CA LEU A 114 3.34 22.09 18.76
C LEU A 114 3.12 22.36 17.26
N GLU A 115 3.49 23.54 16.77
CA GLU A 115 3.39 23.88 15.34
C GLU A 115 4.24 22.94 14.49
N ASN A 116 5.51 22.70 14.88
CA ASN A 116 6.39 21.76 14.19
C ASN A 116 5.81 20.32 14.20
N LEU A 117 5.28 19.87 15.33
CA LEU A 117 4.66 18.54 15.43
C LEU A 117 3.43 18.41 14.52
N MET A 118 2.64 19.48 14.36
CA MET A 118 1.52 19.50 13.44
C MET A 118 1.99 19.42 11.98
N GLU A 119 3.06 20.12 11.61
CA GLU A 119 3.68 20.01 10.29
C GLU A 119 4.16 18.59 10.00
N ASP A 120 4.93 17.99 10.93
CA ASP A 120 5.40 16.61 10.85
C ASP A 120 4.23 15.62 10.67
N TYR A 121 3.13 15.82 11.40
CA TYR A 121 1.93 14.99 11.29
C TYR A 121 1.27 15.08 9.90
N VAL A 122 1.20 16.29 9.32
CA VAL A 122 0.68 16.50 7.97
C VAL A 122 1.57 15.80 6.94
N GLU A 123 2.90 15.94 7.05
CA GLU A 123 3.84 15.26 6.16
C GLU A 123 3.71 13.73 6.23
N LEU A 124 3.61 13.18 7.45
CA LEU A 124 3.41 11.74 7.65
C LEU A 124 2.10 11.25 7.03
N THR A 125 1.03 12.03 7.16
CA THR A 125 -0.28 11.70 6.57
C THR A 125 -0.20 11.66 5.04
N VAL A 126 0.49 12.61 4.42
CA VAL A 126 0.71 12.63 2.96
C VAL A 126 1.58 11.45 2.52
N ALA A 127 2.64 11.14 3.26
CA ALA A 127 3.51 9.99 2.97
C ALA A 127 2.73 8.65 3.05
N TYR A 128 1.87 8.50 4.06
CA TYR A 128 1.02 7.33 4.23
C TYR A 128 0.04 7.18 3.05
N ALA A 129 -0.61 8.26 2.62
CA ALA A 129 -1.51 8.23 1.47
C ALA A 129 -0.80 7.76 0.19
N ARG A 130 0.40 8.30 -0.09
CA ARG A 130 1.22 7.89 -1.24
C ARG A 130 1.62 6.41 -1.19
N LEU A 131 1.96 5.92 0.00
CA LEU A 131 2.30 4.51 0.20
C LEU A 131 1.08 3.62 -0.08
N ASN A 132 -0.10 4.01 0.40
CA ASN A 132 -1.34 3.27 0.18
C ASN A 132 -1.74 3.22 -1.31
N ASP A 133 -1.56 4.32 -2.04
CA ASP A 133 -1.79 4.38 -3.49
C ASP A 133 -0.84 3.43 -4.23
N THR A 134 0.44 3.45 -3.86
CA THR A 134 1.48 2.57 -4.44
C THR A 134 1.16 1.09 -4.17
N TYR A 135 0.77 0.76 -2.94
CA TYR A 135 0.35 -0.58 -2.56
C TYR A 135 -0.85 -1.05 -3.39
N THR A 136 -1.87 -0.20 -3.53
CA THR A 136 -3.07 -0.51 -4.31
C THR A 136 -2.75 -0.77 -5.78
N ALA A 137 -1.90 0.06 -6.38
CA ALA A 137 -1.45 -0.13 -7.76
C ALA A 137 -0.67 -1.44 -7.95
N LEU A 138 0.22 -1.78 -7.00
CA LEU A 138 0.96 -3.03 -7.03
C LEU A 138 0.03 -4.25 -6.93
N LEU A 139 -0.98 -4.19 -6.05
CA LEU A 139 -1.96 -5.25 -5.90
C LEU A 139 -2.76 -5.47 -7.20
N GLN A 140 -3.20 -4.40 -7.86
CA GLN A 140 -3.89 -4.49 -9.15
C GLN A 140 -3.00 -5.13 -10.24
N ASN A 141 -1.74 -4.69 -10.35
CA ASN A 141 -0.79 -5.27 -11.29
C ASN A 141 -0.55 -6.77 -11.02
N TYR A 142 -0.41 -7.14 -9.76
CA TYR A 142 -0.27 -8.54 -9.35
C TYR A 142 -1.49 -9.37 -9.75
N THR A 143 -2.71 -8.87 -9.48
CA THR A 143 -3.94 -9.55 -9.87
C THR A 143 -4.01 -9.75 -11.38
N VAL A 144 -3.73 -8.71 -12.18
CA VAL A 144 -3.77 -8.80 -13.65
C VAL A 144 -2.78 -9.83 -14.19
N LEU A 145 -1.56 -9.82 -13.65
CA LEU A 145 -0.52 -10.77 -14.05
C LEU A 145 -0.94 -12.22 -13.80
N LEU A 146 -1.53 -12.49 -12.64
CA LEU A 146 -1.84 -13.84 -12.20
C LEU A 146 -3.13 -14.38 -12.82
N SER A 147 -4.19 -13.57 -12.89
CA SER A 147 -5.48 -14.03 -13.39
C SER A 147 -5.56 -14.07 -14.91
N TYR A 148 -4.99 -13.07 -15.60
CA TYR A 148 -5.16 -12.95 -17.05
C TYR A 148 -3.95 -13.48 -17.80
N ASN A 149 -2.77 -12.89 -17.58
CA ASN A 149 -1.60 -13.21 -18.42
C ASN A 149 -1.17 -14.67 -18.29
N LEU A 150 -1.15 -15.20 -17.07
CA LEU A 150 -0.73 -16.58 -16.82
C LEU A 150 -1.75 -17.60 -17.36
N SER A 151 -3.05 -17.33 -17.18
CA SER A 151 -4.12 -18.17 -17.73
C SER A 151 -4.15 -18.15 -19.26
N GLU A 152 -3.98 -16.99 -19.88
CA GLU A 152 -3.92 -16.86 -21.34
C GLU A 152 -2.70 -17.57 -21.91
N LEU A 153 -1.53 -17.43 -21.27
CA LEU A 153 -0.31 -18.12 -21.67
C LEU A 153 -0.47 -19.64 -21.57
N GLN A 154 -1.09 -20.13 -20.49
CA GLN A 154 -1.37 -21.55 -20.32
C GLN A 154 -2.31 -22.08 -21.43
N SER A 155 -3.38 -21.35 -21.75
CA SER A 155 -4.30 -21.75 -22.83
C SER A 155 -3.62 -21.77 -24.20
N LYS A 156 -2.75 -20.79 -24.49
CA LYS A 156 -1.94 -20.78 -25.73
C LYS A 156 -0.99 -21.96 -25.78
N TYR A 157 -0.34 -22.29 -24.66
CA TYR A 157 0.53 -23.45 -24.56
C TYR A 157 -0.21 -24.77 -24.81
N GLU A 158 -1.36 -24.97 -24.16
CA GLU A 158 -2.19 -26.17 -24.33
C GLU A 158 -2.68 -26.32 -25.79
N THR A 159 -3.07 -25.21 -26.42
CA THR A 159 -3.46 -25.19 -27.84
C THR A 159 -2.30 -25.60 -28.75
N LEU A 160 -1.11 -25.03 -28.53
CA LEU A 160 0.08 -25.34 -29.32
C LEU A 160 0.51 -26.80 -29.14
N LEU A 161 0.43 -27.32 -27.91
CA LEU A 161 0.72 -28.72 -27.62
C LEU A 161 -0.23 -29.66 -28.38
N GLY A 162 -1.53 -29.34 -28.41
CA GLY A 162 -2.50 -30.11 -29.19
C GLY A 162 -2.19 -30.08 -30.71
N GLN A 163 -1.84 -28.90 -31.24
CA GLN A 163 -1.44 -28.77 -32.65
C GLN A 163 -0.18 -29.59 -32.98
N TYR A 164 0.80 -29.59 -32.08
CA TYR A 164 2.01 -30.40 -32.23
C TYR A 164 1.69 -31.90 -32.28
N GLN A 165 0.85 -32.40 -31.37
CA GLN A 165 0.46 -33.80 -31.33
C GLN A 165 -0.24 -34.26 -32.62
N VAL A 166 -1.14 -33.42 -33.15
CA VAL A 166 -1.79 -33.68 -34.45
C VAL A 166 -0.77 -33.72 -35.59
N LEU A 167 0.17 -32.78 -35.60
CA LEU A 167 1.22 -32.73 -36.61
C LEU A 167 2.12 -33.97 -36.57
N GLU A 168 2.50 -34.42 -35.37
CA GLU A 168 3.31 -35.61 -35.14
C GLU A 168 2.60 -36.89 -35.61
N ALA A 169 1.30 -37.02 -35.34
CA ALA A 169 0.48 -38.11 -35.84
C ALA A 169 0.40 -38.12 -37.38
N ASN A 170 0.13 -36.96 -37.98
CA ASN A 170 0.08 -36.80 -39.44
C ASN A 170 1.42 -37.15 -40.11
N TYR A 171 2.53 -36.67 -39.53
CA TYR A 171 3.86 -36.99 -40.03
C TYR A 171 4.15 -38.50 -39.96
N SER A 172 3.75 -39.15 -38.87
CA SER A 172 3.92 -40.60 -38.70
C SER A 172 3.12 -41.39 -39.73
N ALA A 173 1.85 -41.03 -39.95
CA ALA A 173 1.00 -41.64 -40.97
C ALA A 173 1.55 -41.44 -42.38
N LEU A 174 2.01 -40.22 -42.70
CA LEU A 174 2.63 -39.91 -44.00
C LEU A 174 3.90 -40.74 -44.22
N LYS A 175 4.74 -40.86 -43.20
CA LYS A 175 5.97 -41.67 -43.26
C LYS A 175 5.67 -43.14 -43.50
N GLU A 176 4.63 -43.68 -42.87
CA GLU A 176 4.19 -45.06 -43.09
C GLU A 176 3.65 -45.26 -44.51
N ALA A 177 2.76 -44.38 -44.97
CA ALA A 177 2.23 -44.42 -46.34
C ALA A 177 3.36 -44.33 -47.39
N TYR A 178 4.32 -43.43 -47.19
CA TYR A 178 5.49 -43.32 -48.04
C TYR A 178 6.32 -44.62 -48.07
N SER A 179 6.50 -45.27 -46.91
CA SER A 179 7.19 -46.56 -46.83
C SER A 179 6.45 -47.68 -47.57
N GLN A 180 5.12 -47.71 -47.50
CA GLN A 180 4.30 -48.68 -48.23
C GLN A 180 4.43 -48.49 -49.75
N VAL A 181 4.35 -47.26 -50.24
CA VAL A 181 4.55 -46.94 -51.66
C VAL A 181 5.96 -47.34 -52.12
N CYS A 182 6.99 -47.01 -51.32
CA CYS A 182 8.36 -47.40 -51.64
C CYS A 182 8.51 -48.93 -51.74
N PHE A 183 7.90 -49.68 -50.83
CA PHE A 183 7.91 -51.13 -50.86
C PHE A 183 7.18 -51.68 -52.09
N ALA A 184 5.99 -51.17 -52.39
CA ALA A 184 5.20 -51.60 -53.52
C ALA A 184 5.93 -51.39 -54.86
N ILE A 185 6.63 -50.27 -55.03
CA ILE A 185 7.27 -49.91 -56.29
C ILE A 185 8.70 -50.46 -56.40
N TYR A 186 9.55 -50.26 -55.40
CA TYR A 186 11.00 -50.43 -55.54
C TYR A 186 11.56 -51.72 -54.93
N SER A 187 10.84 -52.37 -54.01
CA SER A 187 11.34 -53.56 -53.32
C SER A 187 10.90 -54.85 -54.03
N PRO A 188 11.73 -55.87 -54.22
CA PRO A 188 11.27 -57.18 -54.71
C PRO A 188 10.37 -57.87 -53.67
N LEU A 189 9.43 -58.71 -54.14
CA LEU A 189 8.65 -59.60 -53.25
C LEU A 189 9.30 -60.98 -53.30
N TRP A 190 10.02 -61.34 -52.24
CA TRP A 190 10.72 -62.63 -52.19
C TRP A 190 9.76 -63.79 -51.96
N ALA A 191 10.08 -64.96 -52.52
CA ALA A 191 9.24 -66.16 -52.41
C ALA A 191 8.98 -66.61 -50.95
N ASN A 192 9.93 -66.37 -50.04
CA ASN A 192 9.79 -66.69 -48.62
C ASN A 192 8.92 -65.68 -47.83
N GLU A 193 8.61 -64.52 -48.41
CA GLU A 193 7.73 -63.49 -47.84
C GLU A 193 6.34 -63.51 -48.49
N THR A 194 6.17 -64.27 -49.57
CA THR A 194 4.94 -64.35 -50.34
C THR A 194 3.87 -65.14 -49.59
N VAL A 195 2.67 -64.60 -49.53
CA VAL A 195 1.49 -65.25 -48.95
C VAL A 195 0.56 -65.67 -50.08
N THR A 196 0.22 -66.96 -50.14
CA THR A 196 -0.77 -67.50 -51.07
C THR A 196 -2.18 -67.34 -50.48
N PRO A 197 -3.05 -66.48 -51.03
CA PRO A 197 -4.43 -66.37 -50.55
C PRO A 197 -5.29 -67.58 -50.95
N SER A 198 -6.38 -67.82 -50.24
CA SER A 198 -7.52 -68.58 -50.77
C SER A 198 -8.32 -67.72 -51.72
N ILE A 199 -9.13 -68.33 -52.58
CA ILE A 199 -10.07 -67.61 -53.43
C ILE A 199 -11.04 -66.78 -52.57
N SER A 200 -11.47 -67.27 -51.41
CA SER A 200 -12.35 -66.50 -50.50
C SER A 200 -11.67 -65.26 -49.93
N GLU A 201 -10.39 -65.36 -49.54
CA GLU A 201 -9.61 -64.21 -49.06
C GLU A 201 -9.42 -63.17 -50.19
N LEU A 202 -9.17 -63.65 -51.41
CA LEU A 202 -9.06 -62.81 -52.60
C LEU A 202 -10.38 -62.08 -52.88
N SER A 203 -11.51 -62.78 -52.93
CA SER A 203 -12.82 -62.16 -53.17
C SER A 203 -13.16 -61.10 -52.14
N GLN A 204 -12.94 -61.38 -50.85
CA GLN A 204 -13.17 -60.39 -49.80
C GLN A 204 -12.28 -59.16 -49.97
N TRP A 205 -11.00 -59.37 -50.32
CA TRP A 205 -10.09 -58.24 -50.53
C TRP A 205 -10.49 -57.38 -51.73
N LEU A 206 -10.97 -58.00 -52.82
CA LEU A 206 -11.45 -57.25 -53.99
C LEU A 206 -12.67 -56.37 -53.63
N GLU A 207 -13.61 -56.86 -52.80
CA GLU A 207 -14.73 -56.04 -52.30
C GLU A 207 -14.29 -54.81 -51.48
N GLU A 208 -13.17 -54.93 -50.76
CA GLU A 208 -12.58 -53.85 -49.96
C GLU A 208 -11.72 -52.89 -50.80
N ASP A 209 -11.09 -53.40 -51.85
CA ASP A 209 -10.30 -52.62 -52.79
C ASP A 209 -11.19 -51.63 -53.56
N ASP A 210 -10.59 -50.60 -54.13
CA ASP A 210 -11.32 -49.56 -54.88
C ASP A 210 -10.73 -49.30 -56.26
N THR A 211 -9.90 -50.22 -56.77
CA THR A 211 -9.33 -50.12 -58.11
C THR A 211 -10.43 -50.14 -59.17
N ASP A 212 -11.46 -50.98 -59.01
CA ASP A 212 -12.64 -51.09 -59.87
C ASP A 212 -13.50 -49.81 -59.89
N ARG A 213 -13.43 -48.99 -58.83
CA ARG A 213 -14.17 -47.71 -58.72
C ARG A 213 -13.56 -46.59 -59.54
N LEU A 214 -12.35 -46.77 -60.08
CA LEU A 214 -11.70 -45.76 -60.90
C LEU A 214 -12.37 -45.65 -62.28
N PRO A 215 -12.52 -44.43 -62.83
CA PRO A 215 -13.10 -44.25 -64.15
C PRO A 215 -12.12 -44.73 -65.22
N TYR A 216 -12.59 -45.60 -66.11
CA TYR A 216 -11.84 -45.97 -67.30
C TYR A 216 -11.73 -44.77 -68.27
N SER A 217 -10.53 -44.51 -68.77
CA SER A 217 -10.26 -43.53 -69.83
C SER A 217 -9.27 -44.11 -70.82
N MET A 218 -9.66 -44.20 -72.10
CA MET A 218 -8.78 -44.66 -73.17
C MET A 218 -7.47 -43.86 -73.29
N TRP A 219 -7.47 -42.61 -72.83
CA TRP A 219 -6.32 -41.71 -72.94
C TRP A 219 -5.52 -41.56 -71.65
N ASP A 220 -6.11 -41.90 -70.50
CA ASP A 220 -5.51 -41.59 -69.19
C ASP A 220 -5.36 -42.81 -68.27
N PHE A 221 -6.26 -43.81 -68.36
CA PHE A 221 -6.29 -44.95 -67.44
C PHE A 221 -7.03 -46.15 -68.07
N VAL A 222 -6.26 -47.09 -68.62
CA VAL A 222 -6.73 -48.26 -69.38
C VAL A 222 -6.56 -49.56 -68.59
N CYS A 223 -7.02 -50.69 -69.14
CA CYS A 223 -6.99 -52.00 -68.47
C CYS A 223 -5.60 -52.40 -67.93
N GLY A 224 -4.53 -51.98 -68.61
CA GLY A 224 -3.16 -52.12 -68.12
C GLY A 224 -2.88 -51.36 -66.83
N ASP A 225 -3.37 -50.12 -66.70
CA ASP A 225 -3.19 -49.30 -65.50
C ASP A 225 -3.97 -49.85 -64.30
N PHE A 226 -5.21 -50.33 -64.54
CA PHE A 226 -5.98 -51.07 -63.53
C PHE A 226 -5.19 -52.30 -63.06
N SER A 227 -4.63 -53.07 -64.00
CA SER A 227 -3.87 -54.29 -63.68
C SER A 227 -2.60 -54.00 -62.89
N VAL A 228 -1.85 -52.94 -63.25
CA VAL A 228 -0.66 -52.49 -62.49
C VAL A 228 -1.05 -52.07 -61.09
N MET A 229 -2.11 -51.27 -60.95
CA MET A 229 -2.57 -50.78 -59.66
C MET A 229 -3.02 -51.93 -58.75
N LEU A 230 -3.84 -52.85 -59.26
CA LEU A 230 -4.31 -54.00 -58.48
C LEU A 230 -3.13 -54.89 -58.05
N SER A 231 -2.16 -55.15 -58.95
CA SER A 231 -0.93 -55.88 -58.61
C SER A 231 -0.09 -55.19 -57.53
N MET A 232 0.06 -53.85 -57.58
CA MET A 232 0.76 -53.08 -56.54
C MET A 232 0.07 -53.19 -55.18
N ARG A 233 -1.25 -53.15 -55.15
CA ARG A 233 -2.04 -53.24 -53.92
C ARG A 233 -2.05 -54.66 -53.36
N ALA A 234 -2.16 -55.68 -54.21
CA ALA A 234 -2.01 -57.08 -53.82
C ALA A 234 -0.64 -57.34 -53.18
N LYS A 235 0.42 -56.71 -53.68
CA LYS A 235 1.75 -56.80 -53.09
C LYS A 235 1.84 -56.21 -51.68
N LEU A 236 1.04 -55.20 -51.33
CA LEU A 236 0.95 -54.71 -49.95
C LEU A 236 0.39 -55.77 -48.99
N LYS A 237 -0.42 -56.72 -49.50
CA LYS A 237 -0.86 -57.92 -48.77
C LYS A 237 0.16 -59.07 -48.83
N ARG A 238 1.34 -58.83 -49.42
CA ARG A 238 2.38 -59.84 -49.73
C ARG A 238 1.90 -60.90 -50.72
N TRP A 239 0.92 -60.59 -51.57
CA TRP A 239 0.42 -61.50 -52.59
C TRP A 239 1.17 -61.28 -53.90
N ASP A 240 1.54 -62.38 -54.54
CA ASP A 240 2.21 -62.37 -55.83
C ASP A 240 1.16 -62.42 -56.95
N MET A 241 0.80 -61.23 -57.41
CA MET A 241 -0.19 -61.02 -58.47
C MET A 241 0.50 -60.50 -59.72
N GLY A 242 0.50 -61.32 -60.77
CA GLY A 242 1.02 -60.96 -62.09
C GLY A 242 0.00 -60.17 -62.91
N ILE A 243 0.51 -59.44 -63.90
CA ILE A 243 -0.27 -58.79 -64.93
C ILE A 243 -0.23 -59.68 -66.16
N VAL A 244 -1.39 -59.98 -66.71
CA VAL A 244 -1.54 -60.75 -67.93
C VAL A 244 -1.96 -59.80 -69.04
N ALA A 245 -1.24 -59.81 -70.15
CA ALA A 245 -1.63 -59.12 -71.36
C ALA A 245 -1.94 -60.15 -72.45
N VAL A 246 -3.14 -60.04 -73.03
CA VAL A 246 -3.60 -60.87 -74.14
C VAL A 246 -3.80 -59.99 -75.35
N LEU A 247 -3.10 -60.30 -76.44
CA LEU A 247 -3.38 -59.76 -77.76
C LEU A 247 -3.94 -60.89 -78.62
N GLY A 248 -5.01 -60.61 -79.35
CA GLY A 248 -5.79 -61.65 -79.98
C GLY A 248 -6.91 -61.14 -80.86
N ARG A 249 -7.87 -62.02 -81.11
CA ARG A 249 -9.06 -61.70 -81.92
C ARG A 249 -10.32 -62.24 -81.27
N ASP A 250 -11.41 -61.48 -81.36
CA ASP A 250 -12.72 -61.96 -80.95
C ASP A 250 -13.27 -63.02 -81.93
N ALA A 251 -14.42 -63.62 -81.60
CA ALA A 251 -15.08 -64.62 -82.44
C ALA A 251 -15.48 -64.09 -83.84
N GLN A 252 -15.53 -62.76 -84.03
CA GLN A 252 -15.83 -62.09 -85.30
C GLN A 252 -14.56 -61.72 -86.08
N GLY A 253 -13.38 -61.93 -85.50
CA GLY A 253 -12.08 -61.63 -86.09
C GLY A 253 -11.59 -60.20 -85.85
N ASN A 254 -12.25 -59.41 -85.00
CA ASN A 254 -11.78 -58.07 -84.63
C ASN A 254 -10.62 -58.17 -83.64
N GLU A 255 -9.74 -57.17 -83.65
CA GLU A 255 -8.62 -57.09 -82.72
C GLU A 255 -9.08 -57.00 -81.26
N PHE A 256 -8.44 -57.78 -80.40
CA PHE A 256 -8.68 -57.81 -78.97
C PHE A 256 -7.35 -57.63 -78.23
N ASN A 257 -7.21 -56.52 -77.53
CA ASN A 257 -6.04 -56.21 -76.72
C ASN A 257 -6.51 -55.89 -75.30
N HIS A 258 -6.18 -56.75 -74.35
CA HIS A 258 -6.68 -56.62 -72.98
C HIS A 258 -5.65 -57.02 -71.95
N ALA A 259 -5.75 -56.42 -70.76
CA ALA A 259 -4.91 -56.73 -69.63
C ALA A 259 -5.76 -57.01 -68.38
N PHE A 260 -5.41 -58.05 -67.65
CA PHE A 260 -6.06 -58.48 -66.42
C PHE A 260 -5.02 -59.10 -65.49
N ASN A 261 -5.39 -59.48 -64.27
CA ASN A 261 -4.43 -60.03 -63.30
C ASN A 261 -4.49 -61.55 -63.20
N ALA A 262 -3.37 -62.17 -62.86
CA ALA A 262 -3.28 -63.58 -62.50
C ALA A 262 -2.70 -63.72 -61.09
N ILE A 263 -3.31 -64.58 -60.29
CA ILE A 263 -2.83 -64.86 -58.94
C ILE A 263 -2.99 -66.35 -58.62
N LYS A 264 -1.97 -66.91 -57.98
CA LYS A 264 -2.01 -68.29 -57.50
C LYS A 264 -2.68 -68.31 -56.12
N CYS A 265 -3.89 -68.86 -56.07
CA CYS A 265 -4.58 -69.16 -54.83
C CYS A 265 -4.26 -70.58 -54.34
N LYS A 266 -4.65 -70.88 -53.09
CA LYS A 266 -4.53 -72.23 -52.51
C LYS A 266 -5.26 -73.29 -53.36
N GLU A 267 -6.36 -72.89 -53.99
CA GLU A 267 -7.22 -73.71 -54.83
C GLU A 267 -6.71 -73.85 -56.27
N GLY A 268 -5.78 -73.00 -56.70
CA GLY A 268 -5.25 -73.01 -58.07
C GLY A 268 -4.96 -71.60 -58.61
N LEU A 269 -4.53 -71.55 -59.87
CA LEU A 269 -4.35 -70.29 -60.59
C LEU A 269 -5.73 -69.73 -60.98
N VAL A 270 -5.95 -68.46 -60.66
CA VAL A 270 -7.17 -67.73 -61.04
C VAL A 270 -6.80 -66.42 -61.72
N TYR A 271 -7.73 -65.90 -62.50
CA TYR A 271 -7.61 -64.61 -63.14
C TYR A 271 -8.63 -63.64 -62.56
N VAL A 272 -8.27 -62.36 -62.52
CA VAL A 272 -9.11 -61.29 -61.99
C VAL A 272 -9.20 -60.19 -63.02
N GLU A 273 -10.43 -59.81 -63.39
CA GLU A 273 -10.70 -58.60 -64.15
C GLU A 273 -10.66 -57.39 -63.20
N PRO A 274 -9.62 -56.54 -63.26
CA PRO A 274 -9.45 -55.47 -62.27
C PRO A 274 -10.45 -54.32 -62.42
N GLN A 275 -11.20 -54.27 -63.51
CA GLN A 275 -12.21 -53.22 -63.75
C GLN A 275 -13.57 -53.51 -63.11
N ASN A 276 -13.82 -54.75 -62.66
CA ASN A 276 -15.11 -55.15 -62.08
C ASN A 276 -15.02 -56.27 -61.03
N ASP A 277 -13.80 -56.59 -60.58
CA ASP A 277 -13.48 -57.63 -59.60
C ASP A 277 -13.93 -59.06 -59.94
N GLU A 278 -14.23 -59.32 -61.22
CA GLU A 278 -14.69 -60.63 -61.65
C GLU A 278 -13.54 -61.65 -61.68
N ILE A 279 -13.70 -62.73 -60.89
CA ILE A 279 -12.75 -63.85 -60.86
C ILE A 279 -13.18 -64.90 -61.89
N PHE A 280 -12.26 -65.29 -62.77
CA PHE A 280 -12.50 -66.30 -63.79
C PHE A 280 -11.36 -67.32 -63.92
N TYR A 281 -11.63 -68.37 -64.68
CA TYR A 281 -10.79 -69.57 -64.76
C TYR A 281 -10.69 -70.05 -66.21
N GLY A 282 -9.60 -70.74 -66.53
CA GLY A 282 -9.45 -71.45 -67.79
C GLY A 282 -8.00 -71.53 -68.26
N PRO A 283 -7.63 -72.55 -69.05
CA PRO A 283 -6.33 -72.55 -69.69
C PRO A 283 -6.29 -71.45 -70.77
N ILE A 284 -5.35 -70.52 -70.65
CA ILE A 284 -5.08 -69.49 -71.66
C ILE A 284 -3.69 -69.80 -72.22
N TYR A 285 -3.60 -70.01 -73.53
CA TYR A 285 -2.36 -70.33 -74.23
C TYR A 285 -2.46 -69.87 -75.67
N GLU A 286 -1.32 -69.50 -76.24
CA GLU A 286 -1.21 -69.04 -77.63
C GLU A 286 -1.71 -70.09 -78.61
N GLY A 287 -2.46 -69.65 -79.62
CA GLY A 287 -3.10 -70.51 -80.61
C GLY A 287 -4.38 -71.20 -80.13
N GLY A 288 -4.82 -70.95 -78.89
CA GLY A 288 -6.07 -71.45 -78.32
C GLY A 288 -7.19 -70.41 -78.28
N TRP A 289 -8.40 -70.90 -77.99
CA TRP A 289 -9.55 -70.06 -77.65
C TRP A 289 -9.85 -70.16 -76.15
N TYR A 290 -10.18 -69.03 -75.52
CA TYR A 290 -10.71 -69.00 -74.15
C TYR A 290 -11.96 -68.12 -74.06
N ASN A 291 -12.78 -68.35 -73.04
CA ASN A 291 -13.98 -67.55 -72.80
C ASN A 291 -13.69 -66.50 -71.71
N HIS A 292 -13.59 -65.24 -72.11
CA HIS A 292 -13.50 -64.11 -71.17
C HIS A 292 -14.92 -63.74 -70.69
N PRO A 293 -15.14 -63.56 -69.38
CA PRO A 293 -16.49 -63.32 -68.88
C PRO A 293 -17.14 -62.02 -69.42
N GLY A 294 -16.35 -60.96 -69.61
CA GLY A 294 -16.83 -59.70 -70.20
C GLY A 294 -16.86 -59.63 -71.73
N PHE A 295 -16.10 -60.47 -72.45
CA PHE A 295 -15.87 -60.30 -73.91
C PHE A 295 -16.23 -61.55 -74.74
N GLY A 296 -16.56 -62.68 -74.11
CA GLY A 296 -16.88 -63.93 -74.80
C GLY A 296 -15.64 -64.67 -75.31
N MET A 297 -15.77 -65.40 -76.42
CA MET A 297 -14.70 -66.22 -76.97
C MET A 297 -13.62 -65.37 -77.63
N VAL A 298 -12.38 -65.51 -77.16
CA VAL A 298 -11.19 -64.80 -77.64
C VAL A 298 -10.13 -65.82 -78.08
N TYR A 299 -9.61 -65.62 -79.29
CA TYR A 299 -8.46 -66.32 -79.83
C TYR A 299 -7.18 -65.63 -79.38
N VAL A 300 -6.22 -66.38 -78.85
CA VAL A 300 -4.99 -65.85 -78.27
C VAL A 300 -3.87 -65.87 -79.32
N ASP A 301 -3.50 -64.69 -79.82
CA ASP A 301 -2.34 -64.54 -80.70
C ASP A 301 -1.03 -64.41 -79.90
N LEU A 302 -1.09 -63.71 -78.75
CA LEU A 302 0.05 -63.51 -77.85
C LEU A 302 -0.43 -63.53 -76.39
N PHE A 303 0.31 -64.24 -75.54
CA PHE A 303 0.02 -64.32 -74.10
C PHE A 303 1.26 -63.97 -73.28
N ILE A 304 1.22 -62.84 -72.58
CA ILE A 304 2.34 -62.36 -71.77
C ILE A 304 1.89 -62.31 -70.31
N ILE A 305 2.71 -62.87 -69.42
CA ILE A 305 2.61 -62.63 -67.97
C ILE A 305 3.81 -61.79 -67.55
N VAL A 306 3.53 -60.62 -66.99
CA VAL A 306 4.51 -59.73 -66.37
C VAL A 306 4.33 -59.80 -64.87
N VAL A 307 5.36 -60.29 -64.18
CA VAL A 307 5.45 -60.16 -62.71
C VAL A 307 6.40 -59.00 -62.43
N LEU A 308 5.84 -57.88 -61.99
CA LEU A 308 6.57 -56.60 -61.87
C LEU A 308 7.79 -56.64 -60.93
N TYR A 309 7.93 -57.68 -60.09
CA TYR A 309 8.85 -57.68 -58.96
C TYR A 309 9.65 -58.98 -58.79
N GLN A 310 9.60 -59.90 -59.76
CA GLN A 310 10.43 -61.10 -59.78
C GLN A 310 11.64 -60.83 -60.69
N TRP A 311 12.84 -60.94 -60.14
CA TRP A 311 14.12 -60.84 -60.85
C TRP A 311 14.84 -62.19 -60.82
#